data_AF-A0AAN4ZKY4-F1
#
_entry.id   AF-A0AAN4ZKY4-F1
#
_cell.length_a   1.000
_cell.length_b   1.000
_cell.length_c   1.000
_cell.angle_alpha   90.00
_cell.angle_beta   90.00
_cell.angle_gamma   90.00
#
_symmetry.space_group_name_H-M   'P 1'
#
loop_
_entity.id
_entity.type
_entity.pdbx_description
1 polymer ?
#
loop_
_entity_poly.entity_id
_entity_poly.type
_entity_poly.pdbx_seq_one_letter_code
_entity_poly.pdbx_strand_id
1 'polypeptide(L)' 'GKSSFLSVMLGELTRLRGEIVVAGRLAYVPQQAWIQNQSVRDNITFGRAFDREWYEKVVSACALAPDLAILPQWRRY' A
#
# COMPACT_ATOMS: atom_id res chain seq x y z
N GLY A 1 -10.89 17.31 7.32
CA GLY A 1 -10.68 18.07 6.08
C GLY A 1 -10.16 17.16 4.98
N LYS A 2 -8.83 17.08 4.81
CA LYS A 2 -8.17 16.31 3.74
C LYS A 2 -8.38 14.79 3.85
N SER A 3 -8.14 14.20 5.04
CA SER A 3 -8.37 12.76 5.26
C SER A 3 -9.85 12.39 5.10
N SER A 4 -10.76 13.24 5.59
CA SER A 4 -12.21 13.07 5.41
C SER A 4 -12.61 13.07 3.93
N PHE A 5 -11.96 13.87 3.09
CA PHE A 5 -12.18 13.88 1.64
C PHE A 5 -11.70 12.58 0.97
N LEU A 6 -10.54 12.05 1.37
CA LEU A 6 -10.05 10.74 0.87
C LEU A 6 -10.98 9.59 1.28
N SER A 7 -11.45 9.56 2.53
CA SER A 7 -12.41 8.54 2.99
C SER A 7 -13.76 8.61 2.26
N VAL A 8 -14.21 9.80 1.86
CA VAL A 8 -15.40 9.98 1.00
C VAL A 8 -15.16 9.44 -0.42
N MET A 9 -13.97 9.66 -1.00
CA MET A 9 -13.58 9.12 -2.32
C MET A 9 -13.48 7.59 -2.31
N LEU A 10 -13.13 6.99 -1.17
CA LEU A 10 -13.04 5.54 -0.98
C LEU A 10 -14.39 4.86 -0.69
N GLY A 11 -15.45 5.65 -0.49
CA GLY A 11 -16.78 5.13 -0.16
C GLY A 11 -16.97 4.71 1.30
N GLU A 12 -16.01 4.99 2.19
CA GLU A 12 -16.02 4.56 3.60
C GLU A 12 -16.85 5.49 4.53
N LEU A 13 -17.26 6.67 4.05
CA LEU A 13 -18.08 7.61 4.81
C LEU A 13 -19.49 7.72 4.22
N THR A 14 -20.50 7.55 5.07
CA THR A 14 -21.91 7.76 4.74
C THR A 14 -22.11 9.20 4.25
N ARG A 15 -22.46 9.37 2.98
CA ARG A 15 -22.64 10.69 2.38
C ARG A 15 -23.95 11.32 2.83
N LEU A 16 -23.93 12.64 3.04
CA LEU A 16 -25.13 13.43 3.29
C LEU A 16 -25.81 13.89 1.98
N ARG A 17 -25.05 14.30 0.94
CA ARG A 17 -25.53 14.68 -0.43
C ARG A 17 -24.42 14.54 -1.51
N GLY A 18 -24.79 14.39 -2.79
CA GLY A 18 -23.91 14.41 -3.99
C GLY A 18 -23.55 13.05 -4.61
N GLU A 19 -23.01 13.03 -5.83
CA GLU A 19 -22.56 11.82 -6.58
C GLU A 19 -21.01 11.74 -6.64
N ILE A 20 -20.43 10.52 -6.67
CA ILE A 20 -18.99 10.26 -6.83
C ILE A 20 -18.91 9.09 -7.79
N VAL A 21 -18.24 9.32 -8.91
CA VAL A 21 -17.95 8.30 -9.91
C VAL A 21 -16.44 8.14 -9.93
N VAL A 22 -15.95 6.97 -9.51
CA VAL A 22 -14.54 6.60 -9.65
C VAL A 22 -14.43 5.66 -10.84
N ALA A 23 -13.84 6.12 -11.93
CA ALA A 23 -13.53 5.30 -13.10
C ALA A 23 -12.06 4.88 -13.07
N GLY A 24 -11.78 3.57 -13.11
CA GLY A 24 -10.42 3.02 -13.18
C GLY A 24 -9.93 2.38 -11.88
N ARG A 25 -8.60 2.37 -11.67
CA ARG A 25 -7.94 1.74 -10.51
C ARG A 25 -7.67 2.77 -9.42
N LEU A 26 -7.91 2.39 -8.17
CA LEU A 26 -7.70 3.22 -6.99
C LEU A 26 -6.74 2.52 -6.02
N ALA A 27 -5.83 3.29 -5.43
CA ALA A 27 -4.96 2.85 -4.34
C ALA A 27 -5.03 3.86 -3.19
N TYR A 28 -5.06 3.36 -1.96
CA TYR A 28 -5.14 4.18 -0.76
C TYR A 28 -3.97 3.90 0.17
N VAL A 29 -3.42 4.97 0.74
CA VAL A 29 -2.38 4.91 1.77
C VAL A 29 -2.91 5.64 3.00
N PRO A 30 -3.29 4.92 4.08
CA PRO A 30 -3.78 5.55 5.30
C PRO A 30 -2.67 6.33 6.02
N GLN A 31 -3.08 7.28 6.87
CA GLN A 31 -2.14 8.04 7.70
C GLN A 31 -1.34 7.14 8.65
N GLN A 32 -1.98 6.10 9.18
CA GLN A 32 -1.32 5.08 9.98
C GLN A 32 -1.14 3.83 9.12
N ALA A 33 0.12 3.41 8.93
CA ALA A 33 0.43 2.23 8.13
C ALA A 33 -0.25 0.98 8.70
N TRP A 34 -0.88 0.21 7.82
CA TRP A 34 -1.41 -1.11 8.15
C TRP A 34 -0.48 -2.17 7.55
N ILE A 35 0.18 -2.93 8.42
CA ILE A 35 1.15 -3.96 8.05
C ILE A 35 0.63 -5.30 8.56
N GLN A 36 0.58 -6.30 7.69
CA GLN A 36 0.18 -7.66 8.03
C GLN A 36 1.32 -8.40 8.71
N ASN A 37 0.99 -9.35 9.60
CA ASN A 37 1.96 -10.27 10.19
C ASN A 37 2.41 -11.34 9.17
N GLN A 38 3.06 -10.89 8.10
CA GLN A 38 3.62 -11.66 7.00
C GLN A 38 5.02 -11.12 6.68
N SER A 39 5.71 -11.71 5.70
CA SER A 39 7.00 -11.20 5.27
C SER A 39 6.89 -9.77 4.71
N VAL A 40 8.02 -9.07 4.64
CA VAL A 40 8.08 -7.75 3.99
C VAL A 40 7.69 -7.86 2.52
N ARG A 41 8.09 -8.97 1.86
CA ARG A 41 7.72 -9.26 0.48
C ARG A 41 6.21 -9.37 0.31
N ASP A 42 5.55 -10.14 1.17
CA ASP A 42 4.10 -10.36 1.08
C ASP A 42 3.31 -9.09 1.39
N ASN A 43 3.83 -8.26 2.29
CA ASN A 43 3.26 -6.93 2.55
C ASN A 43 3.37 -6.00 1.34
N ILE A 44 4.47 -6.06 0.58
CA ILE A 44 4.67 -5.25 -0.64
C ILE A 44 3.82 -5.78 -1.81
N THR A 45 3.72 -7.10 -1.99
CA THR A 45 2.93 -7.71 -3.08
C THR A 45 1.44 -7.72 -2.78
N PHE A 46 1.06 -7.69 -1.51
CA PHE A 46 -0.33 -7.65 -1.03
C PHE A 46 -1.20 -8.75 -1.65
N GLY A 47 -0.68 -9.97 -1.70
CA GLY A 47 -1.36 -11.15 -2.25
C GLY A 47 -1.24 -11.35 -3.77
N ARG A 48 -0.51 -10.48 -4.48
CA ARG A 48 -0.16 -10.69 -5.89
C ARG A 48 0.96 -11.73 -6.04
N ALA A 49 0.97 -12.43 -7.17
CA ALA A 49 2.08 -13.32 -7.52
C ALA A 49 3.40 -12.57 -7.49
N PHE A 50 4.44 -13.22 -6.93
CA PHE A 50 5.74 -12.59 -6.79
C PHE A 50 6.41 -12.41 -8.15
N ASP A 51 6.58 -11.16 -8.56
CA ASP A 51 7.40 -10.73 -9.69
C ASP A 51 8.66 -10.06 -9.14
N ARG A 52 9.81 -10.69 -9.37
CA ARG A 52 11.10 -10.24 -8.85
C ARG A 52 11.53 -8.90 -9.46
N GLU A 53 11.32 -8.70 -10.76
CA GLU A 53 11.76 -7.48 -11.43
C GLU A 53 10.92 -6.29 -10.97
N TRP A 54 9.61 -6.48 -10.84
CA TRP A 54 8.72 -5.48 -10.26
C TRP A 54 9.06 -5.19 -8.81
N TYR A 55 9.33 -6.23 -8.01
CA TYR A 55 9.68 -6.08 -6.60
C TYR A 55 10.97 -5.27 -6.41
N GLU A 56 12.03 -5.59 -7.15
CA GLU A 56 13.30 -4.87 -7.08
C GLU A 56 13.14 -3.40 -7.53
N LYS A 57 12.31 -3.12 -8.54
CA LYS A 57 11.95 -1.76 -8.95
C LYS A 57 11.24 -0.99 -7.84
N VAL A 58 10.27 -1.60 -7.16
CA VAL A 58 9.54 -0.96 -6.03
C VAL A 58 10.49 -0.67 -4.88
N VAL A 59 11.32 -1.63 -4.48
CA VAL A 59 12.31 -1.45 -3.41
C VAL A 59 13.29 -0.32 -3.72
N SER A 60 13.75 -0.23 -4.97
CA SER A 60 14.62 0.85 -5.42
C SER A 60 13.91 2.20 -5.46
N ALA A 61 12.70 2.28 -6.04
CA ALA A 61 11.93 3.51 -6.16
C ALA A 61 11.50 4.08 -4.79
N CYS A 62 11.23 3.21 -3.82
CA CYS A 62 10.89 3.59 -2.45
C CYS A 62 12.13 3.75 -1.54
N ALA A 63 13.34 3.64 -2.09
CA ALA A 63 14.60 3.73 -1.35
C ALA A 63 14.69 2.80 -0.13
N LEU A 64 14.03 1.64 -0.18
CA LEU A 64 13.93 0.69 0.94
C LEU A 64 15.18 -0.18 1.10
N ALA A 65 16.08 -0.18 0.12
CA ALA A 65 17.29 -1.00 0.14
C ALA A 65 18.14 -0.88 1.43
N PRO A 66 18.48 0.33 1.93
CA PRO A 66 19.19 0.49 3.20
C PRO A 66 18.38 -0.03 4.40
N ASP A 67 17.07 0.24 4.48
CA ASP A 67 16.23 -0.21 5.58
C ASP A 67 16.14 -1.74 5.65
N LEU A 68 15.98 -2.38 4.49
CA LEU A 68 15.97 -3.83 4.37
C LEU A 68 17.32 -4.45 4.74
N ALA A 69 18.44 -3.79 4.44
CA ALA A 69 19.77 -4.30 4.78
C ALA A 69 20.01 -4.41 6.30
N ILE A 70 19.35 -3.57 7.09
CA ILE A 70 19.47 -3.55 8.55
C ILE A 70 18.57 -4.62 9.20
N LEU A 71 17.54 -5.09 8.49
CA LEU A 71 16.61 -6.11 9.00
C LEU A 71 17.19 -7.53 8.86
N PRO A 72 17.47 -8.25 9.97
CA PRO A 72 17.93 -9.63 9.90
C PRO A 72 16.83 -10.52 9.31
N GLN A 73 17.17 -11.28 8.26
CA GLN A 73 16.30 -12.27 7.59
C GLN A 73 15.03 -11.72 6.90
N TRP A 74 15.00 -10.46 6.43
CA TRP A 74 13.80 -9.90 5.75
C TRP A 74 13.34 -10.66 4.49
N ARG A 75 14.22 -11.47 3.88
CA ARG A 75 13.93 -12.29 2.70
C ARG A 75 13.28 -13.65 3.01
N ARG A 76 13.15 -14.03 4.28
CA ARG A 76 12.61 -15.34 4.64
C ARG A 76 11.11 -15.26 4.93
N TYR A 77 10.38 -16.11 4.21
CA TYR A 77 8.93 -16.22 3.99
C TYR A 77 8.40 -15.27 2.94
#